data_AF-A0A218QD80-F1
#
_entry.id   AF-A0A218QD80-F1
#
_cell.length_a   1.000
_cell.length_b   1.000
_cell.length_c   1.000
_cell.angle_alpha   90.00
_cell.angle_beta   90.00
_cell.angle_gamma   90.00
#
_symmetry.space_group_name_H-M   'P 1'
#
loop_
_entity.id
_entity.type
_entity.pdbx_description
1 polymer ?
#
loop_
_entity_poly.entity_id
_entity_poly.type
_entity_poly.pdbx_seq_one_letter_code
_entity_poly.pdbx_strand_id
1 'polypeptide(L)'
;MPKCKKCGSGFPNRVLIEGKVKNVQNRKFCLDCSPYGRHNTVDLTLVGDKSSKTCPRCKQQLAAEAFYQRRSGKHLSPYCKECTNRQTIERMRRFKEKCVAHKGGKCSRCGYNRCIDALEFHHINPLEKDLPLSAGKVYSFEKAKAELDKCILVCANCHREIHAEMRLILAMPEELEYNINE
;
A
#
# COMPACT_ATOMS: atom_id res chain seq x y z
N MET A 1 -19.09 45.09 -14.14
CA MET A 1 -18.92 43.63 -14.24
C MET A 1 -18.59 43.08 -12.87
N PRO A 2 -19.48 42.30 -12.24
CA PRO A 2 -19.25 41.68 -10.94
C PRO A 2 -17.99 40.83 -10.93
N LYS A 3 -17.29 40.78 -9.79
CA LYS A 3 -16.11 39.94 -9.57
C LYS A 3 -16.43 38.81 -8.59
N CYS A 4 -16.00 37.60 -8.91
CA CYS A 4 -16.19 36.44 -8.05
C CYS A 4 -15.33 36.55 -6.77
N LYS A 5 -15.93 36.42 -5.59
CA LYS A 5 -15.20 36.44 -4.32
C LYS A 5 -14.29 35.24 -4.08
N LYS A 6 -14.42 34.16 -4.87
CA LYS A 6 -13.59 32.94 -4.74
C LYS A 6 -12.39 32.95 -5.69
N CYS A 7 -12.61 33.13 -7.00
CA CYS A 7 -11.55 33.05 -8.01
C CYS A 7 -11.12 34.42 -8.58
N GLY A 8 -11.75 35.52 -8.18
CA GLY A 8 -11.43 36.87 -8.65
C GLY A 8 -11.87 37.21 -10.08
N SER A 9 -12.30 36.22 -10.88
CA SER A 9 -12.72 36.46 -12.27
C SER A 9 -13.99 37.31 -12.36
N GLY A 10 -14.08 38.12 -13.41
CA GLY A 10 -15.29 38.87 -13.73
C GLY A 10 -16.33 38.00 -14.44
N PHE A 11 -17.61 38.24 -14.21
CA PHE A 11 -18.70 37.49 -14.86
C PHE A 11 -19.85 38.42 -15.31
N PRO A 12 -20.63 38.04 -16.34
CA PRO A 12 -21.65 38.91 -16.94
C PRO A 12 -22.81 39.18 -15.98
N ASN A 13 -23.49 40.32 -16.15
CA ASN A 13 -24.68 40.67 -15.35
C ASN A 13 -25.92 39.82 -15.69
N ARG A 14 -25.99 39.29 -16.92
CA ARG A 14 -27.11 38.48 -17.41
C ARG A 14 -26.56 37.23 -18.09
N VAL A 15 -27.16 36.08 -17.78
CA VAL A 15 -26.73 34.76 -18.30
C VAL A 15 -27.95 33.91 -18.62
N LEU A 16 -27.87 33.13 -19.69
CA LEU A 16 -28.88 32.15 -20.06
C LEU A 16 -28.67 30.88 -19.23
N ILE A 17 -29.64 30.52 -18.40
CA ILE A 17 -29.60 29.31 -17.55
C ILE A 17 -30.93 28.59 -17.76
N GLU A 18 -30.88 27.34 -18.22
CA GLU A 18 -32.08 26.51 -18.49
C GLU A 18 -33.11 27.24 -19.38
N GLY A 19 -32.63 27.87 -20.46
CA GLY A 19 -33.47 28.58 -21.43
C GLY A 19 -34.06 29.91 -20.95
N LYS A 20 -33.76 30.35 -19.72
CA LYS A 20 -34.24 31.62 -19.16
C LYS A 20 -33.07 32.57 -18.89
N VAL A 21 -33.23 33.84 -19.27
CA VAL A 21 -32.25 34.88 -18.94
C VAL A 21 -32.37 35.22 -17.45
N LYS A 22 -31.29 35.02 -16.70
CA LYS A 22 -31.19 35.34 -15.28
C LYS A 22 -30.29 36.54 -15.06
N ASN A 23 -30.74 37.48 -14.23
CA ASN A 23 -29.89 38.56 -13.73
C ASN A 23 -29.05 38.02 -12.56
N VAL A 24 -27.73 38.08 -12.71
CA VAL A 24 -26.76 37.58 -11.73
C VAL A 24 -25.85 38.68 -11.19
N GLN A 25 -26.14 39.95 -11.45
CA GLN A 25 -25.29 41.08 -11.07
C GLN A 25 -24.97 41.15 -9.56
N ASN A 26 -25.87 40.62 -8.72
CA ASN A 26 -25.75 40.62 -7.26
C ASN A 26 -25.15 39.32 -6.70
N ARG A 27 -24.80 38.33 -7.54
CA ARG A 27 -24.16 37.10 -7.05
C ARG A 27 -22.78 37.41 -6.48
N LYS A 28 -22.39 36.71 -5.41
CA LYS A 28 -21.05 36.82 -4.81
C LYS A 28 -20.00 35.96 -5.55
N PHE A 29 -20.44 34.96 -6.32
CA PHE A 29 -19.57 33.96 -6.96
C PHE A 29 -20.01 33.72 -8.42
N CYS A 30 -19.06 33.44 -9.31
CA CYS A 30 -19.35 33.04 -10.69
C CYS A 30 -20.05 31.67 -10.74
N LEU A 31 -20.63 31.34 -11.90
CA LEU A 31 -21.36 30.08 -12.09
C LEU A 31 -20.46 28.84 -12.03
N ASP A 32 -19.17 28.96 -12.34
CA ASP A 32 -18.20 27.86 -12.20
C ASP A 32 -17.88 27.56 -10.73
N CYS A 33 -17.68 28.62 -9.93
CA CYS A 33 -17.39 28.49 -8.50
C CYS A 33 -18.64 28.12 -7.67
N SER A 34 -19.81 28.48 -8.16
CA SER A 34 -21.10 28.33 -7.47
C SER A 34 -22.20 28.19 -8.50
N PRO A 35 -22.53 26.96 -8.93
CA PRO A 35 -23.57 26.73 -9.92
C PRO A 35 -24.93 27.25 -9.45
N TYR A 36 -25.79 27.62 -10.41
CA TYR A 36 -27.12 28.13 -10.10
C TYR A 36 -27.97 27.05 -9.40
N GLY A 37 -28.77 27.41 -8.40
CA GLY A 37 -29.66 26.48 -7.69
C GLY A 37 -29.00 25.51 -6.68
N ARG A 38 -27.67 25.51 -6.53
CA ARG A 38 -26.97 24.58 -5.61
C ARG A 38 -27.16 24.83 -4.11
N HIS A 39 -27.74 25.97 -3.70
CA HIS A 39 -27.92 26.39 -2.29
C HIS A 39 -26.71 26.05 -1.39
N ASN A 40 -25.57 26.68 -1.64
CA ASN A 40 -24.34 26.36 -0.91
C ASN A 40 -24.51 26.61 0.60
N THR A 41 -24.31 25.56 1.39
CA THR A 41 -24.37 25.59 2.87
C THR A 41 -23.03 25.92 3.53
N VAL A 42 -21.96 26.06 2.73
CA VAL A 42 -20.59 26.35 3.19
C VAL A 42 -20.09 27.67 2.62
N ASP A 43 -19.26 28.39 3.38
CA ASP A 43 -18.64 29.63 2.90
C ASP A 43 -17.58 29.34 1.84
N LEU A 44 -17.94 29.57 0.57
CA LEU A 44 -17.09 29.34 -0.60
C LEU A 44 -15.83 30.24 -0.64
N THR A 45 -15.73 31.28 0.20
CA THR A 45 -14.49 32.07 0.34
C THR A 45 -13.46 31.38 1.25
N LEU A 46 -13.94 30.56 2.19
CA LEU A 46 -13.11 29.78 3.12
C LEU A 46 -12.81 28.39 2.59
N VAL A 47 -13.51 27.94 1.54
CA VAL A 47 -13.12 26.78 0.75
C VAL A 47 -11.91 27.19 -0.10
N GLY A 48 -10.77 27.35 0.57
CA GLY A 48 -9.47 27.44 -0.05
C GLY A 48 -9.34 26.25 -1.00
N ASP A 49 -8.75 26.52 -2.16
CA ASP A 49 -8.40 25.50 -3.12
C ASP A 49 -7.67 24.38 -2.34
N LYS A 50 -8.31 23.22 -2.19
CA LYS A 50 -7.73 22.07 -1.45
C LYS A 50 -6.60 21.43 -2.26
N SER A 51 -5.86 22.23 -3.02
CA SER A 51 -4.92 21.78 -4.03
C SER A 51 -3.55 21.50 -3.45
N SER A 52 -3.25 21.85 -2.19
CA SER A 52 -2.00 21.42 -1.55
C SER A 52 -2.05 21.26 -0.03
N LYS A 53 -1.25 20.32 0.47
CA LYS A 53 -1.06 19.96 1.88
C LYS A 53 0.41 19.65 2.13
N THR A 54 0.95 20.07 3.26
CA THR A 54 2.33 19.76 3.66
C THR A 54 2.42 18.40 4.33
N CYS A 55 3.35 17.56 3.85
CA CYS A 55 3.69 16.30 4.51
C CYS A 55 4.68 16.57 5.64
N PRO A 56 4.37 16.25 6.92
CA PRO A 56 5.28 16.53 8.05
C PRO A 56 6.56 15.66 8.02
N ARG A 57 6.59 14.58 7.24
CA ARG A 57 7.75 13.69 7.13
C ARG A 57 8.80 14.20 6.15
N CYS A 58 8.40 14.52 4.91
CA CYS A 58 9.32 15.05 3.90
C CYS A 58 9.35 16.59 3.86
N LYS A 59 8.45 17.25 4.60
CA LYS A 59 8.28 18.72 4.69
C LYS A 59 7.91 19.39 3.36
N GLN A 60 7.57 18.63 2.33
CA GLN A 60 7.15 19.15 1.04
C GLN A 60 5.66 19.51 1.05
N GLN A 61 5.32 20.61 0.38
CA GLN A 61 3.96 21.00 0.05
C GLN A 61 3.55 20.29 -1.25
N LEU A 62 2.58 19.38 -1.14
CA LEU A 62 2.19 18.46 -2.22
C LEU A 62 0.70 18.55 -2.48
N ALA A 63 0.27 18.17 -3.68
CA ALA A 63 -1.14 18.16 -4.01
C ALA A 63 -1.95 17.15 -3.18
N ALA A 64 -3.27 17.36 -3.03
CA ALA A 64 -4.12 16.49 -2.22
C ALA A 64 -4.10 15.02 -2.68
N GLU A 65 -3.94 14.80 -3.98
CA GLU A 65 -3.85 13.50 -4.65
C GLU A 65 -2.59 12.72 -4.24
N ALA A 66 -1.56 13.42 -3.75
CA ALA A 66 -0.35 12.81 -3.20
C ALA A 66 -0.59 12.17 -1.82
N PHE A 67 -1.79 12.25 -1.25
CA PHE A 67 -2.15 11.68 0.04
C PHE A 67 -3.27 10.63 -0.11
N TYR A 68 -3.26 9.60 0.73
CA TYR A 68 -4.36 8.62 0.78
C TYR A 68 -5.60 9.24 1.45
N GLN A 69 -6.79 8.96 0.93
CA GLN A 69 -8.05 9.30 1.61
C GLN A 69 -8.30 8.31 2.75
N ARG A 70 -8.61 8.80 3.94
CA ARG A 70 -8.95 7.93 5.08
C ARG A 70 -10.36 7.37 4.93
N ARG A 71 -10.65 6.25 5.61
CA ARG A 71 -11.93 5.51 5.53
C ARG A 71 -13.18 6.39 5.71
N SER A 72 -13.11 7.45 6.50
CA SER A 72 -14.24 8.38 6.71
C SER A 72 -14.50 9.33 5.54
N GLY A 73 -13.63 9.38 4.52
CA GLY A 73 -13.72 10.27 3.36
C GLY A 73 -13.41 11.74 3.67
N LYS A 74 -13.55 12.18 4.93
CA LYS A 74 -13.44 13.58 5.35
C LYS A 74 -12.02 14.12 5.43
N HIS A 75 -11.02 13.25 5.61
CA HIS A 75 -9.64 13.65 5.85
C HIS A 75 -8.63 12.87 5.00
N LEU A 76 -7.58 13.57 4.59
CA LEU A 76 -6.40 12.99 3.95
C LEU A 76 -5.40 12.47 4.99
N SER A 77 -4.67 11.42 4.64
CA SER A 77 -3.55 10.86 5.41
C SER A 77 -2.56 11.96 5.83
N PRO A 78 -1.98 11.91 7.05
CA PRO A 78 -0.97 12.88 7.47
C PRO A 78 0.27 12.87 6.58
N TYR A 79 0.71 11.69 6.12
CA TYR A 79 1.88 11.55 5.25
C TYR A 79 1.48 11.34 3.79
N CYS A 80 2.32 11.83 2.87
CA CYS A 80 2.16 11.55 1.45
C CYS A 80 2.34 10.05 1.16
N LYS A 81 1.87 9.62 -0.02
CA LYS A 81 1.92 8.24 -0.50
C LYS A 81 3.35 7.68 -0.48
N GLU A 82 4.31 8.45 -1.00
CA GLU A 82 5.73 8.05 -1.00
C GLU A 82 6.29 7.85 0.40
N CYS A 83 6.05 8.81 1.31
CA CYS A 83 6.47 8.70 2.70
C CYS A 83 5.82 7.50 3.39
N THR A 84 4.57 7.20 3.08
CA THR A 84 3.85 6.02 3.62
C THR A 84 4.47 4.72 3.09
N ASN A 85 4.75 4.64 1.79
CA ASN A 85 5.37 3.49 1.15
C ASN A 85 6.78 3.24 1.71
N ARG A 86 7.60 4.30 1.83
CA ARG A 86 8.94 4.20 2.42
C ARG A 86 8.90 3.65 3.84
N GLN A 87 7.97 4.15 4.67
CA GLN A 87 7.75 3.64 6.03
C GLN A 87 7.37 2.16 6.05
N THR A 88 6.53 1.74 5.10
CA THR A 88 6.11 0.35 4.95
C THR A 88 7.29 -0.54 4.58
N ILE A 89 8.08 -0.13 3.59
CA ILE A 89 9.29 -0.86 3.14
C ILE A 89 10.31 -0.96 4.28
N GLU A 90 10.61 0.14 4.97
CA GLU A 90 11.53 0.18 6.12
C GLU A 90 11.07 -0.77 7.24
N ARG A 91 9.77 -0.78 7.57
CA ARG A 91 9.20 -1.69 8.56
C ARG A 91 9.34 -3.15 8.14
N MET A 92 8.99 -3.47 6.88
CA MET A 92 9.08 -4.83 6.36
C MET A 92 10.52 -5.34 6.32
N ARG A 93 11.47 -4.48 5.92
CA ARG A 93 12.90 -4.82 5.92
C ARG A 93 13.41 -5.13 7.32
N ARG A 94 13.15 -4.26 8.29
CA ARG A 94 13.54 -4.49 9.70
C ARG A 94 12.92 -5.76 10.28
N PHE A 95 11.69 -6.06 9.88
CA PHE A 95 11.02 -7.30 10.27
C PHE A 95 11.72 -8.53 9.66
N LYS A 96 12.01 -8.51 8.35
CA LYS A 96 12.75 -9.58 7.66
C LYS A 96 14.14 -9.79 8.30
N GLU A 97 14.87 -8.72 8.60
CA GLU A 97 16.17 -8.77 9.29
C GLU A 97 16.07 -9.52 10.63
N LYS A 98 15.05 -9.24 11.44
CA LYS A 98 14.81 -9.96 12.71
C LYS A 98 14.51 -11.45 12.48
N CYS A 99 13.65 -11.77 11.50
CA CYS A 99 13.32 -13.16 11.19
C CYS A 99 14.54 -13.94 10.68
N VAL A 100 15.37 -13.32 9.84
CA VAL A 100 16.59 -13.92 9.30
C VAL A 100 17.62 -14.13 10.41
N ALA A 101 17.82 -13.14 11.29
CA ALA A 101 18.69 -13.26 12.44
C ALA A 101 18.24 -14.41 13.37
N HIS A 102 16.94 -14.56 13.58
CA HIS A 102 16.37 -15.65 14.38
C HIS A 102 16.68 -17.04 13.80
N LYS A 103 16.78 -17.16 12.47
CA LYS A 103 17.13 -18.41 11.76
C LYS A 103 18.61 -18.56 11.41
N GLY A 104 19.48 -17.83 12.11
CA GLY A 104 20.94 -18.00 12.00
C GLY A 104 21.61 -17.18 10.90
N GLY A 105 20.88 -16.30 10.21
CA GLY A 105 21.44 -15.27 9.33
C GLY A 105 22.05 -15.75 8.01
N LYS A 106 21.97 -17.04 7.70
CA LYS A 106 22.55 -17.66 6.52
C LYS A 106 21.67 -18.78 5.98
N CYS A 107 21.83 -19.10 4.70
CA CYS A 107 21.22 -20.27 4.09
C CYS A 107 21.67 -21.55 4.84
N SER A 108 20.72 -22.37 5.28
CA SER A 108 21.00 -23.63 5.98
C SER A 108 21.63 -24.69 5.07
N ARG A 109 21.37 -24.64 3.75
CA ARG A 109 21.87 -25.61 2.77
C ARG A 109 23.28 -25.29 2.26
N CYS A 110 23.55 -24.02 1.91
CA CYS A 110 24.80 -23.63 1.25
C CYS A 110 25.59 -22.52 1.97
N GLY A 111 25.11 -22.01 3.11
CA GLY A 111 25.82 -21.00 3.90
C GLY A 111 25.77 -19.56 3.37
N TYR A 112 25.10 -19.29 2.24
CA TYR A 112 24.96 -17.94 1.68
C TYR A 112 24.40 -16.93 2.71
N ASN A 113 25.08 -15.80 2.90
CA ASN A 113 24.71 -14.74 3.86
C ASN A 113 24.99 -13.31 3.35
N ARG A 114 25.29 -13.14 2.05
CA ARG A 114 25.73 -11.84 1.48
C ARG A 114 24.59 -10.83 1.32
N CYS A 115 23.36 -11.29 1.09
CA CYS A 115 22.20 -10.43 0.89
C CYS A 115 20.97 -11.02 1.57
N ILE A 116 20.41 -10.29 2.53
CA ILE A 116 19.18 -10.68 3.25
C ILE A 116 18.00 -10.82 2.30
N ASP A 117 17.93 -9.99 1.25
CA ASP A 117 16.83 -10.04 0.29
C ASP A 117 16.81 -11.32 -0.52
N ALA A 118 17.97 -11.95 -0.75
CA ALA A 118 18.10 -13.24 -1.43
C ALA A 118 17.84 -14.45 -0.52
N LEU A 119 17.55 -14.24 0.76
CA LEU A 119 17.15 -15.28 1.70
C LEU A 119 15.62 -15.39 1.80
N GLU A 120 15.13 -16.62 1.84
CA GLU A 120 13.72 -16.99 1.80
C GLU A 120 13.43 -18.07 2.84
N PHE A 121 12.21 -18.04 3.39
CA PHE A 121 11.74 -19.05 4.34
C PHE A 121 10.98 -20.12 3.58
N HIS A 122 11.48 -21.36 3.66
CA HIS A 122 10.85 -22.52 3.07
C HIS A 122 10.21 -23.35 4.17
N HIS A 123 8.91 -23.64 4.05
CA HIS A 123 8.20 -24.53 4.98
C HIS A 123 8.67 -25.97 4.83
N ILE A 124 9.01 -26.62 5.94
CA ILE A 124 9.45 -28.03 5.93
C ILE A 124 8.30 -28.94 5.49
N ASN A 125 7.10 -28.69 6.02
CA ASN A 125 5.88 -29.37 5.63
C ASN A 125 4.95 -28.40 4.88
N PRO A 126 4.70 -28.60 3.57
CA PRO A 126 3.83 -27.71 2.79
C PRO A 126 2.36 -27.74 3.24
N LEU A 127 1.93 -28.78 3.97
CA LEU A 127 0.56 -28.93 4.48
C LEU A 127 0.31 -28.17 5.80
N GLU A 128 1.37 -27.74 6.50
CA GLU A 128 1.28 -27.03 7.79
C GLU A 128 1.36 -25.50 7.64
N LYS A 129 1.04 -24.98 6.45
CA LYS A 129 1.06 -23.56 6.15
C LYS A 129 -0.17 -22.87 6.74
N ASP A 130 -0.08 -22.47 8.00
CA ASP A 130 -1.18 -21.77 8.65
C ASP A 130 -1.29 -20.32 8.16
N LEU A 131 -0.20 -19.68 7.73
CA LEU A 131 -0.20 -18.25 7.39
C LEU A 131 0.74 -17.87 6.23
N PRO A 132 0.37 -16.89 5.37
CA PRO A 132 1.30 -16.31 4.42
C PRO A 132 2.32 -15.43 5.16
N LEU A 133 3.54 -15.93 5.37
CA LEU A 133 4.70 -15.16 5.88
C LEU A 133 5.02 -13.89 5.06
N SER A 134 4.47 -13.77 3.84
CA SER A 134 4.50 -12.54 3.02
C SER A 134 3.76 -11.36 3.66
N ALA A 135 2.99 -11.59 4.73
CA ALA A 135 2.24 -10.58 5.47
C ALA A 135 2.98 -10.05 6.71
N GLY A 136 4.24 -9.62 6.58
CA GLY A 136 4.94 -8.78 7.58
C GLY A 136 4.19 -7.49 7.97
N LYS A 137 3.01 -7.25 7.38
CA LYS A 137 2.06 -6.20 7.72
C LYS A 137 1.20 -6.48 8.97
N VAL A 138 1.04 -7.72 9.44
CA VAL A 138 -0.05 -8.07 10.39
C VAL A 138 0.41 -8.74 11.69
N TYR A 139 1.61 -9.35 11.75
CA TYR A 139 2.00 -10.18 12.90
C TYR A 139 3.02 -9.51 13.84
N SER A 140 2.87 -9.74 15.14
CA SER A 140 3.94 -9.50 16.10
C SER A 140 5.09 -10.47 15.84
N PHE A 141 6.31 -10.09 16.23
CA PHE A 141 7.47 -10.97 16.09
C PHE A 141 7.27 -12.32 16.79
N GLU A 142 6.58 -12.33 17.93
CA GLU A 142 6.25 -13.56 18.67
C GLU A 142 5.35 -14.50 17.87
N LYS A 143 4.30 -13.98 17.22
CA LYS A 143 3.43 -14.80 16.36
C LYS A 143 4.20 -15.33 15.14
N ALA A 144 5.10 -14.52 14.59
CA ALA A 144 5.94 -14.95 13.50
C ALA A 144 6.95 -16.03 13.91
N LYS A 145 7.43 -16.02 15.16
CA LYS A 145 8.39 -17.02 15.67
C LYS A 145 7.85 -18.44 15.55
N ALA A 146 6.61 -18.68 15.98
CA ALA A 146 5.97 -20.00 15.88
C ALA A 146 5.89 -20.51 14.43
N GLU A 147 5.63 -19.62 13.48
CA GLU A 147 5.60 -19.96 12.06
C GLU A 147 7.01 -20.16 11.49
N LEU A 148 7.97 -19.33 11.92
CA LEU A 148 9.36 -19.47 11.54
C LEU A 148 9.89 -20.84 11.99
N ASP A 149 9.52 -21.35 13.16
CA ASP A 149 9.96 -22.66 13.67
C ASP A 149 9.62 -23.82 12.71
N LYS A 150 8.55 -23.71 11.92
CA LYS A 150 8.18 -24.66 10.87
C LYS A 150 8.94 -24.48 9.53
N CYS A 151 9.78 -23.46 9.45
CA CYS A 151 10.52 -23.08 8.25
C CYS A 151 12.03 -23.25 8.40
N ILE A 152 12.69 -23.55 7.28
CA ILE A 152 14.13 -23.41 7.09
C ILE A 152 14.44 -22.12 6.34
N LEU A 153 15.59 -21.51 6.63
CA LEU A 153 16.08 -20.33 5.93
C LEU A 153 17.04 -20.77 4.82
N VAL A 154 16.70 -20.49 3.57
CA VAL A 154 17.49 -20.88 2.39
C VAL A 154 17.68 -19.69 1.46
N CYS A 155 18.71 -19.71 0.60
CA CYS A 155 18.82 -18.71 -0.46
C CYS A 155 17.87 -19.04 -1.61
N ALA A 156 17.55 -18.05 -2.44
CA ALA A 156 16.62 -18.21 -3.58
C ALA A 156 16.98 -19.35 -4.54
N ASN A 157 18.26 -19.70 -4.68
CA ASN A 157 18.69 -20.84 -5.51
C ASN A 157 18.36 -22.16 -4.82
N CYS A 158 18.82 -22.36 -3.58
CA CYS A 158 18.49 -23.54 -2.80
C CYS A 158 16.98 -23.71 -2.60
N HIS A 159 16.23 -22.62 -2.45
CA HIS A 159 14.78 -22.67 -2.38
C HIS A 159 14.15 -23.27 -3.64
N ARG A 160 14.61 -22.82 -4.82
CA ARG A 160 14.16 -23.36 -6.11
C ARG A 160 14.57 -24.82 -6.32
N GLU A 161 15.77 -25.20 -5.88
CA GLU A 161 16.24 -26.59 -5.90
C GLU A 161 15.34 -27.48 -5.05
N ILE A 162 15.00 -27.07 -3.83
CA ILE A 162 14.09 -27.82 -2.96
C ILE A 162 12.72 -28.02 -3.64
N HIS A 163 12.12 -26.96 -4.21
CA HIS A 163 10.87 -27.09 -4.97
C HIS A 163 10.98 -27.99 -6.21
N ALA A 164 12.15 -28.09 -6.83
CA ALA A 164 12.39 -29.02 -7.93
C ALA A 164 12.47 -30.47 -7.42
N GLU A 165 13.22 -30.70 -6.34
CA GLU A 165 13.34 -32.00 -5.67
C GLU A 165 11.97 -32.52 -5.19
N MET A 166 11.15 -31.68 -4.55
CA MET A 166 9.80 -32.05 -4.11
C MET A 166 8.88 -32.46 -5.27
N ARG A 167 8.98 -31.78 -6.42
CA ARG A 167 8.19 -32.14 -7.61
C ARG A 167 8.64 -33.46 -8.23
N LEU A 168 9.94 -33.76 -8.19
CA LEU A 168 10.47 -35.04 -8.67
C LEU A 168 9.97 -36.19 -7.79
N ILE A 169 9.99 -36.03 -6.46
CA ILE A 169 9.49 -37.04 -5.52
C ILE A 169 8.00 -37.32 -5.73
N LEU A 170 7.17 -36.29 -5.93
CA LEU A 170 5.73 -36.44 -6.17
C LEU A 170 5.39 -37.00 -7.57
N ALA A 171 6.35 -37.03 -8.49
CA ALA A 171 6.18 -37.55 -9.84
C ALA A 171 6.70 -38.99 -10.00
N MET A 172 7.20 -39.61 -8.93
CA MET A 172 7.59 -41.03 -8.94
C MET A 172 6.34 -41.89 -8.69
N PRO A 173 5.93 -42.77 -9.62
CA PRO A 173 4.85 -43.71 -9.39
C PRO A 173 5.21 -44.70 -8.27
N GLU A 174 4.19 -45.10 -7.52
CA GLU A 174 4.19 -45.99 -6.36
C GLU A 174 4.49 -47.45 -6.74
N GLU A 175 5.61 -47.71 -7.41
CA GLU A 175 6.04 -49.05 -7.80
C GLU A 175 7.48 -49.31 -7.34
N LEU A 176 7.66 -49.49 -6.03
CA LEU A 176 8.84 -50.17 -5.46
C LEU A 176 8.54 -50.78 -4.06
N GLU A 177 7.28 -51.17 -3.81
CA GLU A 177 6.92 -52.15 -2.79
C GLU A 177 6.64 -53.52 -3.44
N TYR A 178 7.59 -54.08 -4.18
CA TYR A 178 7.59 -55.52 -4.44
C TYR A 178 9.02 -56.01 -4.64
N ASN A 179 9.39 -57.06 -3.90
CA ASN A 179 10.68 -57.77 -3.85
C ASN A 179 11.64 -57.37 -2.71
N ILE A 180 11.17 -57.53 -1.48
CA ILE A 180 12.02 -58.02 -0.39
C ILE A 180 11.26 -59.19 0.24
N ASN A 181 11.35 -60.37 -0.37
CA ASN A 181 11.05 -61.69 0.21
C ASN A 181 11.48 -62.74 -0.84
N GLU A 182 12.79 -62.92 -0.98
CA GLU A 182 13.37 -64.25 -1.26
C GLU A 182 13.92 -64.80 0.06
#